data_AF-A0A561PCU4-F1
#
_entry.id   AF-A0A561PCU4-F1
#
_cell.length_a   1.000
_cell.length_b   1.000
_cell.length_c   1.000
_cell.angle_alpha   90.00
_cell.angle_beta   90.00
_cell.angle_gamma   90.00
#
_symmetry.space_group_name_H-M   'P 1'
#
loop_
_entity.id
_entity.type
_entity.pdbx_description
1 polymer ?
#
loop_
_entity_poly.entity_id
_entity_poly.type
_entity_poly.pdbx_seq_one_letter_code
_entity_poly.pdbx_strand_id
1 'polypeptide(L)'
;MQKKLLYIFLLLCAATACKKDNNEPAPLVVYTVNVDGYTVTFNNTSTGATSWKWDFGDSTTSTEKSPVHTYKGKGKYVPTLYATSAAGVVADGSTVLRISKTSPVKLNDNSLADWDTISQNMITAGPAGGVFKKAKFDYDGQSMYFYVEMTGKVADGVIFDVYIDSDNSAGTGLLTALFTGGGYDVLLEGQLLLKPATAAIPMAMYYHTGAQTSFSFDQQSGTDFYSIGTVQEANGVIRFEGKLDRSKIKGFTGAAIRLGMVATTSDWGTQLGTIPDEGAPSFLLNMPE
;
A
#
# COMPACT_ATOMS: atom_id res chain seq x y z
N MET A 1 4.25 -53.35 85.07
CA MET A 1 3.26 -53.91 84.13
C MET A 1 2.57 -52.74 83.42
N GLN A 2 2.53 -52.76 82.08
CA GLN A 2 1.81 -51.87 81.14
C GLN A 2 2.28 -50.41 80.87
N LYS A 3 3.12 -50.33 79.82
CA LYS A 3 3.24 -49.39 78.68
C LYS A 3 2.22 -48.23 78.48
N LYS A 4 2.81 -47.05 78.22
CA LYS A 4 2.59 -46.04 77.13
C LYS A 4 1.16 -45.84 76.57
N LEU A 5 0.69 -44.59 76.48
CA LEU A 5 0.59 -43.87 75.18
C LEU A 5 0.37 -42.35 75.33
N LEU A 6 1.23 -41.61 74.63
CA LEU A 6 1.25 -40.17 74.40
C LEU A 6 0.36 -39.86 73.18
N TYR A 7 -0.57 -38.90 73.26
CA TYR A 7 -1.23 -38.32 72.09
C TYR A 7 -1.02 -36.80 72.09
N ILE A 8 -0.01 -36.35 71.35
CA ILE A 8 0.12 -34.97 70.90
C ILE A 8 -0.54 -34.91 69.53
N PHE A 9 -1.64 -34.16 69.44
CA PHE A 9 -2.31 -33.88 68.18
C PHE A 9 -1.46 -32.85 67.42
N LEU A 10 -0.63 -33.31 66.49
CA LEU A 10 0.10 -32.42 65.58
C LEU A 10 -0.90 -31.90 64.55
N LEU A 11 -1.22 -30.61 64.63
CA LEU A 11 -2.01 -29.92 63.60
C LEU A 11 -1.16 -29.88 62.32
N LEU A 12 -1.41 -30.81 61.39
CA LEU A 12 -0.78 -30.82 60.08
C LEU A 12 -1.37 -29.66 59.26
N CYS A 13 -0.76 -28.48 59.37
CA CYS A 13 -1.04 -27.38 58.46
C CYS A 13 -0.51 -27.80 57.07
N ALA A 14 -1.39 -28.24 56.18
CA ALA A 14 -1.03 -28.51 54.81
C ALA A 14 -0.60 -27.19 54.17
N ALA A 15 0.71 -27.00 54.05
CA ALA A 15 1.27 -25.97 53.17
C ALA A 15 0.97 -26.42 51.74
N THR A 16 -0.21 -26.07 51.22
CA THR A 16 -0.42 -26.00 49.78
C THR A 16 0.49 -24.89 49.28
N ALA A 17 1.70 -25.27 48.87
CA ALA A 17 2.56 -24.41 48.09
C ALA A 17 1.74 -23.93 46.89
N CYS A 18 1.47 -22.62 46.81
CA CYS A 18 1.09 -22.00 45.56
C CYS A 18 2.20 -22.37 44.56
N LYS A 19 1.91 -23.26 43.61
CA LYS A 19 2.76 -23.37 42.42
C LYS A 19 2.79 -21.98 41.82
N LYS A 20 3.97 -21.37 41.72
CA LYS A 20 4.15 -20.17 40.93
C LYS A 20 3.71 -20.56 39.52
N ASP A 21 2.64 -19.96 39.01
CA ASP A 21 2.25 -20.18 37.63
C ASP A 21 3.44 -19.76 36.76
N ASN A 22 4.01 -20.71 36.01
CA ASN A 22 5.12 -20.46 35.08
C ASN A 22 4.61 -19.74 33.83
N ASN A 23 3.91 -18.63 34.01
CA ASN A 23 3.48 -17.77 32.92
C ASN A 23 4.67 -16.91 32.49
N GLU A 24 5.64 -17.55 31.83
CA GLU A 24 6.66 -16.83 31.09
C GLU A 24 5.99 -16.14 29.90
N PRO A 25 6.17 -14.81 29.73
CA PRO A 25 5.51 -14.08 28.67
C PRO A 25 5.95 -14.60 27.30
N ALA A 26 5.00 -14.71 26.38
CA ALA A 26 5.29 -15.04 25.00
C ALA A 26 6.18 -13.95 24.35
N PRO A 27 7.04 -14.29 23.39
CA PRO A 27 7.79 -13.28 22.65
C PRO A 27 6.89 -12.25 21.99
N LEU A 28 7.32 -10.99 21.99
CA LEU A 28 6.70 -9.96 21.16
C LEU A 28 7.33 -10.05 19.77
N VAL A 29 6.55 -10.51 18.79
CA VAL A 29 7.01 -10.69 17.41
C VAL A 29 6.88 -9.38 16.63
N VAL A 30 8.02 -8.82 16.23
CA VAL A 30 8.07 -7.59 15.42
C VAL A 30 9.20 -7.74 14.41
N TYR A 31 8.90 -7.45 13.15
CA TYR A 31 9.89 -7.36 12.08
C TYR A 31 9.45 -6.36 11.02
N THR A 32 10.41 -5.88 10.24
CA THR A 32 10.14 -5.12 9.01
C THR A 32 10.71 -5.86 7.81
N VAL A 33 10.25 -5.48 6.63
CA VAL A 33 10.64 -6.07 5.35
C VAL A 33 11.10 -4.96 4.41
N ASN A 34 12.13 -5.24 3.62
CA ASN A 34 12.50 -4.43 2.47
C ASN A 34 12.37 -5.29 1.22
N VAL A 35 11.53 -4.88 0.28
CA VAL A 35 11.25 -5.62 -0.97
C VAL A 35 11.98 -4.93 -2.12
N ASP A 36 12.92 -5.63 -2.75
CA ASP A 36 13.61 -5.19 -3.96
C ASP A 36 13.41 -6.25 -5.05
N GLY A 37 12.38 -6.03 -5.86
CA GLY A 37 11.92 -6.99 -6.86
C GLY A 37 11.56 -8.33 -6.22
N TYR A 38 12.41 -9.34 -6.46
CA TYR A 38 12.24 -10.71 -5.98
C TYR A 38 12.97 -11.00 -4.68
N THR A 39 13.86 -10.11 -4.24
CA THR A 39 14.66 -10.29 -3.03
C THR A 39 14.05 -9.48 -1.88
N VAL A 40 13.84 -10.15 -0.76
CA VAL A 40 13.27 -9.56 0.46
C VAL A 40 14.26 -9.71 1.60
N THR A 41 14.57 -8.58 2.25
CA THR A 41 15.36 -8.55 3.48
C THR A 41 14.43 -8.46 4.68
N PHE A 42 14.52 -9.42 5.59
CA PHE A 42 13.71 -9.48 6.81
C PHE A 42 14.54 -8.95 7.99
N ASN A 43 14.07 -7.88 8.66
CA ASN A 43 14.74 -7.27 9.79
C ASN A 43 13.95 -7.54 11.07
N ASN A 44 14.43 -8.49 11.87
CA ASN A 44 13.72 -8.96 13.06
C ASN A 44 14.13 -8.17 14.31
N THR A 45 13.17 -7.45 14.89
CA THR A 45 13.31 -6.67 16.12
C THR A 45 12.50 -7.26 17.28
N SER A 46 12.10 -8.52 17.19
CA SER A 46 11.33 -9.23 18.22
C SER A 46 12.08 -9.29 19.54
N THR A 47 11.34 -9.27 20.65
CA THR A 47 11.88 -9.37 22.01
C THR A 47 11.36 -10.61 22.74
N GLY A 48 12.15 -11.16 23.67
CA GLY A 48 11.76 -12.32 24.48
C GLY A 48 11.96 -13.68 23.81
N ALA A 49 12.53 -13.72 22.59
CA ALA A 49 12.84 -14.95 21.87
C ALA A 49 14.34 -15.30 21.91
N THR A 50 14.64 -16.59 21.92
CA THR A 50 15.99 -17.18 21.83
C THR A 50 16.22 -17.97 20.55
N SER A 51 15.17 -18.30 19.79
CA SER A 51 15.27 -18.95 18.48
C SER A 51 14.17 -18.50 17.52
N TRP A 52 14.43 -18.65 16.22
CA TRP A 52 13.57 -18.18 15.14
C TRP A 52 13.37 -19.27 14.09
N LYS A 53 12.17 -19.32 13.50
CA LYS A 53 11.89 -20.06 12.28
C LYS A 53 11.07 -19.17 11.36
N TRP A 54 11.50 -19.05 10.12
CA TRP A 54 10.77 -18.40 9.05
C TRP A 54 10.13 -19.45 8.16
N ASP A 55 8.85 -19.26 7.87
CA ASP A 55 8.18 -19.83 6.70
C ASP A 55 7.95 -18.68 5.72
N PHE A 56 8.52 -18.75 4.51
CA PHE A 56 8.43 -17.63 3.56
C PHE A 56 7.12 -17.62 2.76
N GLY A 57 6.25 -18.63 2.94
CA GLY A 57 5.00 -18.76 2.19
C GLY A 57 5.19 -19.32 0.78
N ASP A 58 6.39 -19.78 0.43
CA ASP A 58 6.74 -20.39 -0.86
C ASP A 58 7.31 -21.81 -0.72
N SER A 59 6.97 -22.48 0.40
CA SER A 59 7.50 -23.79 0.82
C SER A 59 8.98 -23.82 1.20
N THR A 60 9.64 -22.67 1.30
CA THR A 60 11.02 -22.57 1.84
C THR A 60 11.03 -21.97 3.25
N THR A 61 12.09 -22.24 4.00
CA THR A 61 12.21 -21.84 5.41
C THR A 61 13.63 -21.37 5.75
N SER A 62 13.77 -20.66 6.87
CA SER A 62 15.07 -20.30 7.45
C SER A 62 15.03 -20.34 8.98
N THR A 63 16.20 -20.45 9.61
CA THR A 63 16.38 -20.34 11.08
C THR A 63 17.21 -19.12 11.48
N GLU A 64 17.64 -18.33 10.51
CA GLU A 64 18.36 -17.09 10.77
C GLU A 64 17.46 -16.07 11.47
N LYS A 65 18.06 -15.25 12.35
CA LYS A 65 17.32 -14.18 13.02
C LYS A 65 16.71 -13.20 12.01
N SER A 66 17.45 -12.84 10.97
CA SER A 66 17.10 -11.82 9.98
C SER A 66 17.59 -12.26 8.59
N PRO A 67 16.86 -13.15 7.91
CA PRO A 67 17.28 -13.71 6.62
C PRO A 67 17.09 -12.73 5.46
N VAL A 68 17.83 -12.99 4.39
CA VAL A 68 17.52 -12.49 3.04
C VAL A 68 16.95 -13.66 2.23
N HIS A 69 15.80 -13.47 1.61
CA HIS A 69 15.13 -14.50 0.81
C HIS A 69 14.84 -14.01 -0.60
N THR A 70 15.01 -14.88 -1.60
CA THR A 70 14.69 -14.57 -3.00
C THR A 70 13.56 -15.47 -3.47
N TYR A 71 12.42 -14.86 -3.79
CA TYR A 71 11.26 -15.54 -4.33
C TYR A 71 11.48 -15.88 -5.81
N LYS A 72 10.99 -17.05 -6.24
CA LYS A 72 11.19 -17.53 -7.62
C LYS A 72 10.24 -16.89 -8.63
N GLY A 73 9.14 -16.34 -8.16
CA GLY A 73 8.04 -15.84 -8.99
C GLY A 73 7.43 -14.59 -8.40
N LYS A 74 6.69 -13.88 -9.25
CA LYS A 74 5.80 -12.82 -8.78
C LYS A 74 4.63 -13.45 -8.03
N GLY A 75 3.97 -12.64 -7.24
CA GLY A 75 2.73 -13.03 -6.58
C GLY A 75 2.65 -12.55 -5.14
N LYS A 76 1.58 -12.97 -4.49
CA LYS A 76 1.31 -12.67 -3.09
C LYS A 76 1.86 -13.79 -2.21
N TYR A 77 2.70 -13.43 -1.26
CA TYR A 77 3.27 -14.35 -0.26
C TYR A 77 2.91 -13.88 1.14
N VAL A 78 2.86 -14.82 2.09
CA VAL A 78 2.58 -14.54 3.51
C VAL A 78 3.70 -15.15 4.36
N PRO A 79 4.88 -14.49 4.44
CA PRO A 79 5.92 -14.94 5.36
C PRO A 79 5.42 -14.89 6.80
N THR A 80 5.81 -15.91 7.58
CA THR A 80 5.49 -16.04 9.00
C THR A 80 6.77 -16.29 9.79
N LEU A 81 7.04 -15.42 10.75
CA LEU A 81 8.09 -15.61 11.75
C LEU A 81 7.50 -16.33 12.96
N TYR A 82 8.04 -17.48 13.32
CA TYR A 82 7.84 -18.14 14.60
C TYR A 82 9.03 -17.82 15.52
N ALA A 83 8.78 -17.16 16.64
CA ALA A 83 9.77 -16.82 17.64
C ALA A 83 9.53 -17.65 18.91
N THR A 84 10.56 -18.28 19.45
CA THR A 84 10.45 -19.15 20.63
C THR A 84 11.27 -18.58 21.79
N SER A 85 10.65 -18.48 22.98
CA SER A 85 11.33 -18.04 24.20
C SER A 85 12.21 -19.15 24.80
N ALA A 86 13.04 -18.80 25.77
CA ALA A 86 13.88 -19.76 26.50
C ALA A 86 13.05 -20.84 27.23
N ALA A 87 11.80 -20.54 27.59
CA ALA A 87 10.86 -21.45 28.22
C ALA A 87 10.10 -22.33 27.22
N GLY A 88 10.38 -22.20 25.91
CA GLY A 88 9.71 -22.95 24.85
C GLY A 88 8.36 -22.37 24.40
N VAL A 89 7.98 -21.18 24.88
CA VAL A 89 6.75 -20.51 24.45
C VAL A 89 6.93 -19.94 23.04
N VAL A 90 6.02 -20.26 22.13
CA VAL A 90 6.07 -19.80 20.73
C VAL A 90 5.05 -18.69 20.52
N ALA A 91 5.47 -17.64 19.83
CA ALA A 91 4.60 -16.63 19.23
C ALA A 91 4.95 -16.47 17.76
N ASP A 92 3.98 -16.07 16.94
CA ASP A 92 4.17 -15.87 15.51
C ASP A 92 3.66 -14.51 15.03
N GLY A 93 4.14 -14.11 13.85
CA GLY A 93 3.71 -12.89 13.19
C GLY A 93 3.88 -12.98 11.68
N SER A 94 2.88 -12.51 10.94
CA SER A 94 2.81 -12.58 9.48
C SER A 94 2.52 -11.21 8.87
N THR A 95 2.99 -11.01 7.64
CA THR A 95 2.62 -9.87 6.80
C THR A 95 2.32 -10.35 5.38
N VAL A 96 1.54 -9.58 4.64
CA VAL A 96 1.38 -9.80 3.20
C VAL A 96 2.56 -9.16 2.47
N LEU A 97 3.22 -9.95 1.64
CA LEU A 97 4.20 -9.49 0.67
C LEU A 97 3.66 -9.60 -0.74
N ARG A 98 4.00 -8.63 -1.57
CA ARG A 98 3.73 -8.64 -3.00
C ARG A 98 5.05 -8.58 -3.74
N ILE A 99 5.38 -9.67 -4.40
CA ILE A 99 6.59 -9.80 -5.18
C ILE A 99 6.27 -9.47 -6.63
N SER A 100 7.04 -8.55 -7.20
CA SER A 100 6.82 -8.05 -8.55
C SER A 100 8.14 -7.65 -9.21
N LYS A 101 8.06 -7.07 -10.42
CA LYS A 101 9.23 -6.46 -11.05
C LYS A 101 9.74 -5.26 -10.22
N THR A 102 10.99 -4.84 -10.48
CA THR A 102 11.48 -3.54 -10.01
C THR A 102 10.99 -2.41 -10.91
N SER A 103 11.00 -1.20 -10.37
CA SER A 103 10.84 0.04 -11.13
C SER A 103 12.15 0.82 -11.13
N PRO A 104 12.55 1.45 -12.25
CA PRO A 104 13.69 2.37 -12.26
C PRO A 104 13.35 3.73 -11.60
N VAL A 105 12.07 3.99 -11.29
CA VAL A 105 11.59 5.32 -10.87
C VAL A 105 12.08 5.70 -9.48
N LYS A 106 12.58 6.94 -9.32
CA LYS A 106 13.13 7.45 -8.05
C LYS A 106 12.59 8.84 -7.73
N LEU A 107 11.59 8.91 -6.84
CA LEU A 107 10.91 10.16 -6.49
C LEU A 107 11.76 11.22 -5.78
N ASN A 108 12.97 10.90 -5.33
CA ASN A 108 13.78 11.73 -4.43
C ASN A 108 15.14 12.12 -5.03
N ASP A 109 15.28 12.14 -6.35
CA ASP A 109 16.52 12.49 -7.04
C ASP A 109 16.48 13.85 -7.76
N ASN A 110 15.36 14.60 -7.65
CA ASN A 110 15.10 15.88 -8.32
C ASN A 110 15.18 15.80 -9.86
N SER A 111 15.00 14.61 -10.43
CA SER A 111 15.03 14.34 -11.85
C SER A 111 13.70 13.76 -12.32
N LEU A 112 13.48 13.79 -13.63
CA LEU A 112 12.39 13.06 -14.30
C LEU A 112 12.95 12.16 -15.42
N ALA A 113 14.27 11.95 -15.45
CA ALA A 113 14.98 11.30 -16.55
C ALA A 113 14.80 9.77 -16.57
N ASP A 114 14.54 9.17 -15.41
CA ASP A 114 14.11 7.78 -15.27
C ASP A 114 12.87 7.46 -16.12
N TRP A 115 11.94 8.40 -16.26
CA TRP A 115 10.76 8.26 -17.12
C TRP A 115 11.06 8.17 -18.61
N ASP A 116 12.25 8.57 -19.09
CA ASP A 116 12.64 8.39 -20.50
C ASP A 116 12.80 6.92 -20.86
N THR A 117 13.03 6.06 -19.86
CA THR A 117 13.11 4.60 -20.04
C THR A 117 11.74 3.92 -20.06
N ILE A 118 10.68 4.61 -19.64
CA ILE A 118 9.31 4.09 -19.59
C ILE A 118 8.56 4.45 -20.89
N SER A 119 8.36 3.44 -21.75
CA SER A 119 7.77 3.60 -23.09
C SER A 119 6.47 2.83 -23.34
N GLN A 120 6.13 1.83 -22.51
CA GLN A 120 4.95 0.97 -22.76
C GLN A 120 3.67 1.49 -22.10
N ASN A 121 3.79 2.02 -20.89
CA ASN A 121 2.64 2.40 -20.07
C ASN A 121 2.43 3.92 -20.14
N MET A 122 1.98 4.43 -21.29
CA MET A 122 1.82 5.86 -21.49
C MET A 122 0.54 6.24 -22.23
N ILE A 123 0.02 7.42 -21.90
CA ILE A 123 -1.10 8.09 -22.55
C ILE A 123 -0.59 9.40 -23.11
N THR A 124 -0.90 9.70 -24.36
CA THR A 124 -0.76 11.04 -24.92
C THR A 124 -2.16 11.62 -25.07
N ALA A 125 -2.37 12.81 -24.52
CA ALA A 125 -3.66 13.49 -24.57
C ALA A 125 -4.00 13.91 -26.00
N GLY A 126 -5.24 13.69 -26.39
CA GLY A 126 -5.87 14.21 -27.59
C GLY A 126 -6.58 15.54 -27.33
N PRO A 127 -7.56 15.91 -28.18
CA PRO A 127 -8.24 17.20 -28.10
C PRO A 127 -9.05 17.43 -26.82
N ALA A 128 -9.61 16.38 -26.21
CA ALA A 128 -10.41 16.50 -24.99
C ALA A 128 -9.53 16.52 -23.74
N GLY A 129 -8.23 16.22 -23.87
CA GLY A 129 -7.31 16.23 -22.74
C GLY A 129 -7.01 17.63 -22.18
N GLY A 130 -7.37 18.69 -22.90
CA GLY A 130 -7.34 20.07 -22.39
C GLY A 130 -5.96 20.47 -21.89
N VAL A 131 -5.81 20.65 -20.58
CA VAL A 131 -4.52 20.97 -19.95
C VAL A 131 -3.53 19.80 -19.93
N PHE A 132 -4.00 18.56 -19.97
CA PHE A 132 -3.10 17.39 -19.99
C PHE A 132 -2.41 17.25 -21.34
N LYS A 133 -1.15 16.80 -21.30
CA LYS A 133 -0.37 16.47 -22.51
C LYS A 133 0.03 15.00 -22.55
N LYS A 134 0.46 14.47 -21.40
CA LYS A 134 0.99 13.11 -21.31
C LYS A 134 0.88 12.58 -19.90
N ALA A 135 0.58 11.30 -19.77
CA ALA A 135 0.78 10.56 -18.53
C ALA A 135 1.61 9.30 -18.81
N LYS A 136 2.44 8.90 -17.86
CA LYS A 136 3.14 7.62 -17.87
C LYS A 136 2.94 6.92 -16.55
N PHE A 137 3.01 5.60 -16.55
CA PHE A 137 2.83 4.78 -15.37
C PHE A 137 3.91 3.71 -15.28
N ASP A 138 4.30 3.34 -14.08
CA ASP A 138 5.08 2.14 -13.84
C ASP A 138 4.70 1.55 -12.48
N TYR A 139 5.24 0.39 -12.12
CA TYR A 139 4.92 -0.24 -10.84
C TYR A 139 6.05 -1.14 -10.35
N ASP A 140 6.07 -1.38 -9.05
CA ASP A 140 6.80 -2.46 -8.39
C ASP A 140 5.90 -3.15 -7.36
N GLY A 141 6.44 -4.07 -6.55
CA GLY A 141 5.67 -4.81 -5.56
C GLY A 141 4.92 -3.94 -4.53
N GLN A 142 5.38 -2.71 -4.28
CA GLN A 142 4.88 -1.85 -3.22
C GLN A 142 4.08 -0.67 -3.76
N SER A 143 4.43 -0.15 -4.93
CA SER A 143 3.99 1.15 -5.40
C SER A 143 3.58 1.12 -6.87
N MET A 144 2.61 1.96 -7.21
CA MET A 144 2.33 2.37 -8.59
C MET A 144 2.84 3.78 -8.76
N TYR A 145 3.70 3.98 -9.75
CA TYR A 145 4.32 5.25 -10.07
C TYR A 145 3.56 5.89 -11.21
N PHE A 146 3.50 7.22 -11.19
CA PHE A 146 2.95 8.01 -12.29
C PHE A 146 3.83 9.21 -12.58
N TYR A 147 3.81 9.62 -13.84
CA TYR A 147 4.31 10.89 -14.34
C TYR A 147 3.19 11.57 -15.10
N VAL A 148 3.09 12.89 -14.94
CA VAL A 148 2.12 13.72 -15.67
C VAL A 148 2.80 14.96 -16.21
N GLU A 149 2.52 15.27 -17.46
CA GLU A 149 2.87 16.52 -18.13
C GLU A 149 1.59 17.27 -18.51
N MET A 150 1.49 18.53 -18.10
CA MET A 150 0.31 19.36 -18.34
C MET A 150 0.67 20.85 -18.48
N THR A 151 -0.18 21.64 -19.12
CA THR A 151 -0.09 23.11 -19.07
C THR A 151 -0.56 23.63 -17.71
N GLY A 152 0.02 24.76 -17.27
CA GLY A 152 -0.34 25.42 -16.03
C GLY A 152 0.87 25.72 -15.15
N LYS A 153 0.60 26.07 -13.89
CA LYS A 153 1.56 26.32 -12.83
C LYS A 153 1.10 25.68 -11.53
N VAL A 154 2.03 25.36 -10.63
CA VAL A 154 1.69 24.82 -9.31
C VAL A 154 0.80 25.79 -8.53
N ALA A 155 1.05 27.10 -8.70
CA ALA A 155 0.27 28.17 -8.08
C ALA A 155 -1.19 28.25 -8.54
N ASP A 156 -1.55 27.60 -9.66
CA ASP A 156 -2.93 27.56 -10.14
C ASP A 156 -3.83 26.73 -9.22
N GLY A 157 -3.25 25.90 -8.33
CA GLY A 157 -3.99 25.17 -7.31
C GLY A 157 -5.01 24.18 -7.89
N VAL A 158 -4.69 23.58 -9.03
CA VAL A 158 -5.54 22.60 -9.72
C VAL A 158 -5.91 21.45 -8.78
N ILE A 159 -7.18 21.09 -8.81
CA ILE A 159 -7.70 19.89 -8.13
C ILE A 159 -7.69 18.75 -9.13
N PHE A 160 -7.25 17.58 -8.66
CA PHE A 160 -7.20 16.36 -9.43
C PHE A 160 -8.22 15.38 -8.88
N ASP A 161 -9.09 14.88 -9.75
CA ASP A 161 -9.92 13.70 -9.49
C ASP A 161 -9.28 12.50 -10.20
N VAL A 162 -8.76 11.55 -9.43
CA VAL A 162 -8.16 10.31 -9.92
C VAL A 162 -9.14 9.17 -9.67
N TYR A 163 -9.79 8.72 -10.73
CA TYR A 163 -10.68 7.58 -10.71
C TYR A 163 -9.87 6.30 -10.88
N ILE A 164 -10.04 5.37 -9.96
CA ILE A 164 -9.36 4.09 -9.95
C ILE A 164 -10.41 2.99 -9.87
N ASP A 165 -10.36 2.08 -10.83
CA ASP A 165 -11.02 0.77 -10.78
C ASP A 165 -9.98 -0.21 -10.22
N SER A 166 -10.07 -0.47 -8.91
CA SER A 166 -9.03 -1.16 -8.15
C SER A 166 -8.98 -2.66 -8.43
N ASP A 167 -10.10 -3.27 -8.81
CA ASP A 167 -10.19 -4.70 -9.08
C ASP A 167 -10.28 -5.02 -10.58
N ASN A 168 -10.25 -3.98 -11.43
CA ASN A 168 -10.43 -4.05 -12.88
C ASN A 168 -11.75 -4.76 -13.24
N SER A 169 -12.80 -4.46 -12.48
CA SER A 169 -14.14 -5.01 -12.67
C SER A 169 -15.13 -3.86 -12.88
N ALA A 170 -15.75 -3.86 -14.07
CA ALA A 170 -16.86 -2.95 -14.36
C ALA A 170 -18.12 -3.19 -13.50
N GLY A 171 -18.18 -4.27 -12.71
CA GLY A 171 -19.31 -4.59 -11.83
C GLY A 171 -19.24 -3.97 -10.44
N THR A 172 -18.13 -3.29 -10.11
CA THR A 172 -17.82 -2.74 -8.79
C THR A 172 -17.52 -1.26 -8.95
N GLY A 173 -18.08 -0.38 -8.12
CA GLY A 173 -17.82 1.06 -8.23
C GLY A 173 -18.68 1.83 -9.26
N LEU A 174 -18.34 3.11 -9.45
CA LEU A 174 -19.03 4.05 -10.34
C LEU A 174 -18.82 3.70 -11.82
N LEU A 175 -19.91 3.71 -12.60
CA LEU A 175 -19.86 3.78 -14.05
C LEU A 175 -19.95 5.25 -14.48
N THR A 176 -18.99 5.73 -15.27
CA THR A 176 -18.97 7.10 -15.78
C THR A 176 -18.70 7.14 -17.28
N ALA A 177 -19.25 8.16 -17.95
CA ALA A 177 -18.96 8.44 -19.36
C ALA A 177 -17.59 9.11 -19.55
N LEU A 178 -16.99 9.67 -18.49
CA LEU A 178 -15.67 10.31 -18.56
C LEU A 178 -14.61 9.32 -19.04
N PHE A 179 -14.61 8.13 -18.44
CA PHE A 179 -13.68 7.06 -18.76
C PHE A 179 -14.45 5.74 -18.86
N THR A 180 -14.54 5.19 -20.06
CA THR A 180 -15.35 3.98 -20.29
C THR A 180 -14.60 2.72 -19.90
N GLY A 181 -15.34 1.62 -19.68
CA GLY A 181 -14.77 0.28 -19.50
C GLY A 181 -14.27 -0.08 -18.10
N GLY A 182 -14.36 0.83 -17.13
CA GLY A 182 -14.06 0.55 -15.72
C GLY A 182 -15.27 0.77 -14.80
N GLY A 183 -15.19 0.21 -13.60
CA GLY A 183 -16.06 0.51 -12.47
C GLY A 183 -15.22 1.12 -11.35
N TYR A 184 -15.36 2.42 -11.12
CA TYR A 184 -14.42 3.18 -10.28
C TYR A 184 -14.84 3.11 -8.82
N ASP A 185 -14.16 2.27 -8.06
CA ASP A 185 -14.41 1.99 -6.65
C ASP A 185 -13.56 2.85 -5.70
N VAL A 186 -12.54 3.52 -6.24
CA VAL A 186 -11.70 4.46 -5.52
C VAL A 186 -11.63 5.79 -6.28
N LEU A 187 -11.78 6.88 -5.55
CA LEU A 187 -11.54 8.24 -6.03
C LEU A 187 -10.45 8.86 -5.14
N LEU A 188 -9.43 9.45 -5.76
CA LEU A 188 -8.53 10.38 -5.06
C LEU A 188 -8.89 11.78 -5.52
N GLU A 189 -9.06 12.71 -4.58
CA GLU A 189 -9.46 14.07 -4.89
C GLU A 189 -8.62 15.07 -4.10
N GLY A 190 -8.13 16.12 -4.77
CA GLY A 190 -7.57 17.30 -4.13
C GLY A 190 -6.42 17.96 -4.89
N GLN A 191 -5.80 18.95 -4.26
CA GLN A 191 -4.69 19.73 -4.81
C GLN A 191 -3.36 18.97 -4.69
N LEU A 192 -3.18 17.98 -5.55
CA LEU A 192 -2.06 17.02 -5.53
C LEU A 192 -0.66 17.66 -5.46
N LEU A 193 -0.48 18.81 -6.13
CA LEU A 193 0.83 19.47 -6.26
C LEU A 193 1.14 20.44 -5.12
N LEU A 194 0.21 20.66 -4.19
CA LEU A 194 0.43 21.47 -3.00
C LEU A 194 0.71 20.57 -1.81
N LYS A 195 1.58 21.02 -0.90
CA LYS A 195 1.82 20.29 0.35
C LYS A 195 0.50 20.19 1.14
N PRO A 196 0.20 19.05 1.79
CA PRO A 196 -1.04 18.89 2.54
C PRO A 196 -1.33 20.01 3.55
N ALA A 197 -0.29 20.49 4.24
CA ALA A 197 -0.42 21.56 5.23
C ALA A 197 -0.76 22.95 4.64
N THR A 198 -0.60 23.13 3.32
CA THR A 198 -0.81 24.41 2.62
C THR A 198 -1.89 24.33 1.55
N ALA A 199 -2.35 23.13 1.20
CA ALA A 199 -3.44 22.92 0.27
C ALA A 199 -4.75 23.38 0.92
N ALA A 200 -5.56 24.13 0.17
CA ALA A 200 -6.92 24.46 0.57
C ALA A 200 -7.79 23.19 0.58
N ILE A 201 -7.53 22.29 -0.38
CA ILE A 201 -8.17 20.98 -0.49
C ILE A 201 -7.04 19.93 -0.57
N PRO A 202 -6.58 19.40 0.57
CA PRO A 202 -5.57 18.35 0.60
C PRO A 202 -6.07 17.10 -0.12
N MET A 203 -5.16 16.37 -0.76
CA MET A 203 -5.48 15.10 -1.40
C MET A 203 -6.06 14.10 -0.40
N ALA A 204 -7.26 13.61 -0.68
CA ALA A 204 -7.99 12.64 0.11
C ALA A 204 -8.39 11.43 -0.74
N MET A 205 -8.60 10.30 -0.08
CA MET A 205 -9.07 9.07 -0.70
C MET A 205 -10.53 8.85 -0.34
N TYR A 206 -11.31 8.37 -1.30
CA TYR A 206 -12.71 8.04 -1.13
C TYR A 206 -13.01 6.69 -1.74
N TYR A 207 -13.97 5.98 -1.16
CA TYR A 207 -14.46 4.70 -1.68
C TYR A 207 -15.89 4.83 -2.15
N HIS A 208 -16.17 4.28 -3.33
CA HIS A 208 -17.51 4.31 -3.91
C HIS A 208 -18.50 3.60 -2.98
N THR A 209 -19.65 4.23 -2.83
CA THR A 209 -20.78 3.73 -2.06
C THR A 209 -22.05 3.82 -2.90
N GLY A 210 -22.97 2.88 -2.72
CA GLY A 210 -24.27 2.91 -3.41
C GLY A 210 -24.26 2.34 -4.83
N ALA A 211 -25.20 2.81 -5.66
CA ALA A 211 -25.43 2.27 -7.00
C ALA A 211 -24.38 2.75 -8.00
N GLN A 212 -24.04 1.90 -8.98
CA GLN A 212 -23.01 2.23 -9.98
C GLN A 212 -23.34 3.45 -10.86
N THR A 213 -24.62 3.85 -10.93
CA THR A 213 -25.07 5.03 -11.68
C THR A 213 -25.08 6.31 -10.84
N SER A 214 -24.70 6.21 -9.56
CA SER A 214 -24.71 7.33 -8.62
C SER A 214 -23.30 7.72 -8.23
N PHE A 215 -23.00 9.01 -8.36
CA PHE A 215 -21.78 9.59 -7.80
C PHE A 215 -21.94 9.67 -6.29
N SER A 216 -21.41 8.66 -5.59
CA SER A 216 -21.50 8.52 -4.14
C SER A 216 -20.22 7.89 -3.63
N PHE A 217 -19.50 8.61 -2.80
CA PHE A 217 -18.17 8.27 -2.34
C PHE A 217 -18.00 8.69 -0.88
N ASP A 218 -17.51 7.77 -0.05
CA ASP A 218 -17.24 8.03 1.36
C ASP A 218 -15.75 8.30 1.55
N GLN A 219 -15.42 9.45 2.15
CA GLN A 219 -14.04 9.83 2.43
C GLN A 219 -13.39 8.89 3.46
N GLN A 220 -12.10 8.62 3.27
CA GLN A 220 -11.27 7.79 4.14
C GLN A 220 -10.27 8.65 4.92
N SER A 221 -9.90 8.20 6.13
CA SER A 221 -9.04 8.96 7.04
C SER A 221 -7.53 8.82 6.78
N GLY A 222 -7.13 7.93 5.87
CA GLY A 222 -5.72 7.72 5.51
C GLY A 222 -5.16 8.90 4.71
N THR A 223 -3.90 9.26 4.95
CA THR A 223 -3.18 10.32 4.23
C THR A 223 -1.82 9.87 3.68
N ASP A 224 -1.39 8.66 4.01
CA ASP A 224 -0.10 8.06 3.63
C ASP A 224 -0.19 7.18 2.37
N PHE A 225 -1.25 7.36 1.58
CA PHE A 225 -1.52 6.55 0.38
C PHE A 225 -0.82 7.05 -0.89
N TYR A 226 -0.22 8.23 -0.87
CA TYR A 226 0.50 8.79 -2.01
C TYR A 226 1.78 9.53 -1.59
N SER A 227 2.64 9.78 -2.56
CA SER A 227 3.76 10.73 -2.41
C SER A 227 4.04 11.40 -3.75
N ILE A 228 4.34 12.70 -3.72
CA ILE A 228 4.83 13.43 -4.88
C ILE A 228 6.35 13.56 -4.79
N GLY A 229 7.01 13.28 -5.91
CA GLY A 229 8.45 13.39 -6.07
C GLY A 229 8.83 14.70 -6.74
N THR A 230 9.65 14.62 -7.78
CA THR A 230 10.12 15.77 -8.54
C THR A 230 8.96 16.51 -9.21
N VAL A 231 8.93 17.84 -9.08
CA VAL A 231 8.03 18.75 -9.83
C VAL A 231 8.88 19.77 -10.57
N GLN A 232 8.73 19.86 -11.88
CA GLN A 232 9.40 20.82 -12.75
C GLN A 232 8.38 21.73 -13.43
N GLU A 233 8.54 23.04 -13.27
CA GLU A 233 7.72 24.04 -13.95
C GLU A 233 8.60 24.86 -14.89
N ALA A 234 8.28 24.85 -16.18
CA ALA A 234 8.99 25.64 -17.18
C ALA A 234 8.06 26.01 -18.35
N ASN A 235 8.09 27.27 -18.78
CA ASN A 235 7.35 27.76 -19.95
C ASN A 235 5.84 27.45 -19.92
N GLY A 236 5.21 27.56 -18.74
CA GLY A 236 3.78 27.28 -18.55
C GLY A 236 3.41 25.80 -18.67
N VAL A 237 4.39 24.91 -18.47
CA VAL A 237 4.19 23.46 -18.41
C VAL A 237 4.71 22.97 -17.07
N ILE A 238 3.91 22.14 -16.40
CA ILE A 238 4.29 21.38 -15.22
C ILE A 238 4.55 19.94 -15.66
N ARG A 239 5.65 19.38 -15.16
CA ARG A 239 5.93 17.94 -15.18
C ARG A 239 6.13 17.50 -13.75
N PHE A 240 5.47 16.42 -13.36
CA PHE A 240 5.63 15.88 -12.03
C PHE A 240 5.53 14.38 -12.03
N GLU A 241 6.09 13.80 -10.99
CA GLU A 241 5.99 12.38 -10.70
C GLU A 241 5.47 12.14 -9.29
N GLY A 242 4.94 10.95 -9.08
CA GLY A 242 4.52 10.50 -7.78
C GLY A 242 4.28 9.01 -7.75
N LYS A 243 3.81 8.55 -6.60
CA LYS A 243 3.40 7.17 -6.40
C LYS A 243 2.15 7.05 -5.56
N LEU A 244 1.46 5.94 -5.73
CA LEU A 244 0.42 5.43 -4.85
C LEU A 244 0.92 4.16 -4.18
N ASP A 245 0.67 4.03 -2.88
CA ASP A 245 0.97 2.79 -2.13
C ASP A 245 -0.12 1.75 -2.42
N ARG A 246 0.29 0.61 -2.98
CA ARG A 246 -0.61 -0.45 -3.41
C ARG A 246 -1.34 -1.10 -2.23
N SER A 247 -0.75 -1.08 -1.03
CA SER A 247 -1.37 -1.63 0.18
C SER A 247 -2.51 -0.77 0.73
N LYS A 248 -2.58 0.51 0.31
CA LYS A 248 -3.58 1.48 0.76
C LYS A 248 -4.81 1.54 -0.14
N ILE A 249 -4.76 0.89 -1.30
CA ILE A 249 -5.88 0.82 -2.24
C ILE A 249 -6.73 -0.39 -1.88
N LYS A 250 -7.91 -0.13 -1.31
CA LYS A 250 -8.90 -1.16 -1.02
C LYS A 250 -9.33 -1.85 -2.31
N GLY A 251 -9.62 -3.15 -2.24
CA GLY A 251 -10.10 -3.93 -3.39
C GLY A 251 -9.00 -4.38 -4.34
N PHE A 252 -7.79 -3.82 -4.23
CA PHE A 252 -6.73 -4.09 -5.20
C PHE A 252 -6.29 -5.55 -5.25
N THR A 253 -6.61 -6.21 -6.37
CA THR A 253 -6.54 -7.68 -6.47
C THR A 253 -5.13 -8.23 -6.67
N GLY A 254 -4.21 -7.48 -7.27
CA GLY A 254 -3.08 -8.18 -7.89
C GLY A 254 -2.69 -7.60 -9.22
N ALA A 255 -3.63 -7.76 -10.14
CA ALA A 255 -3.32 -8.10 -11.52
C ALA A 255 -3.39 -6.90 -12.46
N ALA A 256 -4.32 -5.99 -12.25
CA ALA A 256 -4.45 -4.78 -13.05
C ALA A 256 -5.34 -3.77 -12.33
N ILE A 257 -5.22 -2.51 -12.72
CA ILE A 257 -6.20 -1.47 -12.39
C ILE A 257 -6.54 -0.68 -13.65
N ARG A 258 -7.67 0.04 -13.60
CA ARG A 258 -7.95 1.09 -14.58
C ARG A 258 -7.89 2.46 -13.94
N LEU A 259 -7.42 3.43 -14.71
CA LEU A 259 -7.14 4.79 -14.25
C LEU A 259 -7.73 5.82 -15.22
N GLY A 260 -8.25 6.90 -14.66
CA GLY A 260 -8.55 8.13 -15.36
C GLY A 260 -8.38 9.32 -14.43
N MET A 261 -7.92 10.45 -14.97
CA MET A 261 -7.66 11.67 -14.21
C MET A 261 -8.41 12.85 -14.81
N VAL A 262 -9.04 13.66 -13.96
CA VAL A 262 -9.65 14.94 -14.32
C VAL A 262 -8.90 16.05 -13.60
N ALA A 263 -8.70 17.18 -14.28
CA ALA A 263 -8.21 18.41 -13.66
C ALA A 263 -9.34 19.43 -13.63
N THR A 264 -9.57 20.07 -12.48
CA THR A 264 -10.61 21.08 -12.29
C THR A 264 -10.07 22.35 -11.62
N THR A 265 -10.78 23.46 -11.81
CA THR A 265 -10.46 24.75 -11.18
C THR A 265 -10.89 24.84 -9.71
N SER A 266 -11.87 24.04 -9.31
CA SER A 266 -12.39 23.90 -7.94
C SER A 266 -13.22 22.61 -7.84
N ASP A 267 -13.58 22.20 -6.63
CA ASP A 267 -14.32 20.95 -6.26
C ASP A 267 -15.59 20.73 -7.13
N TRP A 268 -16.30 21.82 -7.46
CA TRP A 268 -17.44 21.82 -8.40
C TRP A 268 -17.22 22.75 -9.60
N GLY A 269 -15.95 22.96 -9.94
CA GLY A 269 -15.49 23.94 -10.90
C GLY A 269 -15.52 23.47 -12.34
N THR A 270 -15.03 24.34 -13.23
CA THR A 270 -14.85 23.99 -14.63
C THR A 270 -13.75 22.93 -14.79
N GLN A 271 -14.06 21.88 -15.55
CA GLN A 271 -13.10 20.88 -16.03
C GLN A 271 -12.08 21.54 -16.96
N LEU A 272 -10.81 21.39 -16.63
CA LEU A 272 -9.67 21.87 -17.41
C LEU A 272 -9.20 20.84 -18.44
N GLY A 273 -9.51 19.56 -18.22
CA GLY A 273 -9.20 18.46 -19.13
C GLY A 273 -9.24 17.11 -18.43
N THR A 274 -9.09 16.04 -19.20
CA THR A 274 -9.02 14.65 -18.70
C THR A 274 -7.83 13.90 -19.28
N ILE A 275 -7.33 12.87 -18.61
CA ILE A 275 -6.39 11.91 -19.20
C ILE A 275 -6.70 10.49 -18.70
N PRO A 276 -7.10 9.54 -19.57
CA PRO A 276 -7.35 9.66 -21.02
C PRO A 276 -8.36 10.74 -21.44
N ASP A 277 -8.47 11.01 -22.74
CA ASP A 277 -9.50 11.90 -23.27
C ASP A 277 -10.92 11.46 -22.86
N GLU A 278 -11.80 12.43 -22.59
CA GLU A 278 -13.17 12.17 -22.20
C GLU A 278 -13.89 11.26 -23.20
N GLY A 279 -14.56 10.22 -22.70
CA GLY A 279 -15.24 9.20 -23.50
C GLY A 279 -14.32 8.07 -23.98
N ALA A 280 -13.00 8.21 -23.88
CA ALA A 280 -12.08 7.12 -24.17
C ALA A 280 -12.14 6.03 -23.07
N PRO A 281 -11.71 4.80 -23.37
CA PRO A 281 -11.51 3.79 -22.35
C PRO A 281 -10.49 4.27 -21.30
N SER A 282 -10.73 3.95 -20.02
CA SER A 282 -9.72 4.17 -18.98
C SER A 282 -8.43 3.43 -19.29
N PHE A 283 -7.33 3.99 -18.79
CA PHE A 283 -6.02 3.40 -18.99
C PHE A 283 -5.86 2.15 -18.13
N LEU A 284 -5.62 1.01 -18.77
CA LEU A 284 -5.36 -0.27 -18.10
C LEU A 284 -3.88 -0.38 -17.76
N LEU A 285 -3.54 -0.29 -16.47
CA LEU A 285 -2.20 -0.63 -16.00
C LEU A 285 -2.16 -2.12 -15.65
N ASN A 286 -1.60 -2.92 -16.55
CA ASN A 286 -1.44 -4.35 -16.33
C ASN A 286 -0.24 -4.63 -15.42
N MET A 287 -0.48 -5.37 -14.35
CA MET A 287 0.47 -5.75 -13.31
C MET A 287 0.43 -7.26 -13.09
N PRO A 288 0.82 -8.09 -14.09
CA PRO A 288 0.76 -9.54 -13.95
C PRO A 288 1.66 -9.98 -12.81
N GLU A 289 1.03 -10.49 -11.76
CA GLU A 289 1.60 -11.00 -10.51
C GLU A 289 1.13 -12.42 -10.23
#